data_AF-A0A532U9X1-F1
#
_entry.id   AF-A0A532U9X1-F1
#
_cell.length_a   1.000
_cell.length_b   1.000
_cell.length_c   1.000
_cell.angle_alpha   90.00
_cell.angle_beta   90.00
_cell.angle_gamma   90.00
#
_symmetry.space_group_name_H-M   'P 1'
#
loop_
_entity.id
_entity.type
_entity.pdbx_description
1 polymer ?
#
loop_
_entity_poly.entity_id
_entity_poly.type
_entity_poly.pdbx_seq_one_letter_code
_entity_poly.pdbx_strand_id
1 'polypeptide(L)'
;MLKDKKFWLIILLFGSIWGGLEVLLHDSLKMVNFSPISPVLTTVGFLTLAVARMIYNKRGSSAIIGGIAGLYKFLGLAFFPCQLFAVILQGATFDVVYSYLDKRLRENSVKRGVIGSLSAYLSYLLFVVVVTYIVPYSFWPSRGLSGVLNHAGIVGSFAALGGFLAVSLGERLGRNVREKFFYLQSSRAPLFYTSAVSVILICWILGVFL
;
A
#
# COMPACT_ATOMS: atom_id res chain seq x y z
N MET A 1 21.99 15.68 5.62
CA MET A 1 21.81 15.91 4.17
C MET A 1 21.80 14.65 3.32
N LEU A 2 22.90 13.88 3.15
CA LEU A 2 22.89 12.68 2.27
C LEU A 2 21.95 11.57 2.76
N LYS A 3 21.79 11.42 4.08
CA LYS A 3 20.89 10.44 4.71
C LYS A 3 19.41 10.76 4.45
N ASP A 4 19.07 12.04 4.30
CA ASP A 4 17.71 12.55 4.11
C ASP A 4 17.30 12.41 2.64
N LYS A 5 18.20 12.70 1.69
CA LYS A 5 17.98 12.48 0.26
C LYS A 5 17.69 11.01 -0.06
N LYS A 6 18.48 10.09 0.54
CA LYS A 6 18.27 8.64 0.39
C LYS A 6 16.92 8.18 0.93
N PHE A 7 16.49 8.75 2.04
CA PHE A 7 15.19 8.44 2.64
C PHE A 7 14.04 8.81 1.71
N TRP A 8 14.03 10.04 1.21
CA TRP A 8 12.99 10.51 0.28
C TRP A 8 12.96 9.71 -1.01
N LEU A 9 14.12 9.34 -1.56
CA LEU A 9 14.17 8.52 -2.76
C LEU A 9 13.56 7.13 -2.56
N ILE A 10 13.82 6.48 -1.43
CA ILE A 10 13.24 5.16 -1.11
C ILE A 10 11.72 5.28 -0.96
N ILE A 11 11.25 6.31 -0.25
CA ILE A 11 9.82 6.59 -0.11
C ILE A 11 9.15 6.80 -1.46
N LEU A 12 9.74 7.65 -2.32
CA LEU A 12 9.24 7.92 -3.66
C LEU A 12 9.23 6.65 -4.51
N LEU A 13 10.29 5.84 -4.45
CA LEU A 13 10.40 4.59 -5.18
C LEU A 13 9.27 3.62 -4.80
N PHE A 14 9.09 3.32 -3.51
CA PHE A 14 8.05 2.38 -3.08
C PHE A 14 6.64 2.94 -3.26
N GLY A 15 6.44 4.25 -3.08
CA GLY A 15 5.17 4.93 -3.39
C GLY A 15 4.82 4.83 -4.87
N SER A 16 5.80 5.02 -5.75
CA SER A 16 5.63 4.91 -7.20
C SER A 16 5.37 3.48 -7.65
N ILE A 17 6.07 2.50 -7.06
CA ILE A 17 5.83 1.07 -7.33
C ILE A 17 4.41 0.68 -6.93
N TRP A 18 3.97 1.03 -5.71
CA TRP A 18 2.60 0.72 -5.28
C TRP A 18 1.57 1.45 -6.13
N GLY A 19 1.71 2.76 -6.36
CA GLY A 19 0.78 3.54 -7.18
C GLY A 19 0.67 3.04 -8.62
N GLY A 20 1.81 2.68 -9.24
CA GLY A 20 1.82 2.08 -10.58
C GLY A 20 1.15 0.69 -10.61
N LEU A 21 1.43 -0.15 -9.61
CA LEU A 21 0.77 -1.46 -9.49
C LEU A 21 -0.75 -1.33 -9.27
N GLU A 22 -1.18 -0.32 -8.52
CA GLU A 22 -2.60 -0.01 -8.31
C GLU A 22 -3.34 0.27 -9.61
N VAL A 23 -2.75 1.07 -10.50
CA VAL A 23 -3.34 1.39 -11.81
C VAL A 23 -3.33 0.14 -12.70
N LEU A 24 -2.15 -0.47 -12.88
CA LEU A 24 -1.96 -1.65 -13.73
C LEU A 24 -2.87 -2.82 -13.35
N LEU A 25 -2.92 -3.17 -12.06
CA LEU A 25 -3.71 -4.31 -11.59
C LEU A 25 -5.21 -4.02 -11.65
N HIS A 26 -5.63 -2.79 -11.37
CA HIS A 26 -7.05 -2.44 -11.42
C HIS A 26 -7.62 -2.63 -12.83
N ASP A 27 -6.92 -2.15 -13.85
CA ASP A 27 -7.38 -2.29 -15.23
C ASP A 27 -7.24 -3.73 -15.73
N SER A 28 -6.14 -4.40 -15.41
CA SER A 28 -5.95 -5.82 -15.74
C SER A 28 -7.06 -6.71 -15.15
N LEU A 29 -7.44 -6.48 -13.89
CA LEU A 29 -8.50 -7.25 -13.22
C LEU A 29 -9.89 -6.94 -13.77
N LYS A 30 -10.15 -5.69 -14.19
CA LYS A 30 -11.38 -5.34 -14.90
C LYS A 30 -11.51 -6.05 -16.24
N MET A 31 -10.42 -6.17 -17.00
CA MET A 31 -10.43 -6.85 -18.30
C MET A 31 -10.86 -8.32 -18.19
N VAL A 32 -10.53 -8.99 -17.07
CA VAL A 32 -10.93 -10.38 -16.82
C VAL A 32 -12.22 -10.51 -15.99
N ASN A 33 -12.96 -9.42 -15.76
CA ASN A 33 -14.18 -9.37 -14.95
C ASN A 33 -14.03 -9.95 -13.52
N PHE A 34 -12.85 -9.78 -12.91
CA PHE A 34 -12.60 -10.30 -11.57
C PHE A 34 -13.22 -9.38 -10.51
N SER A 35 -14.16 -9.89 -9.72
CA SER A 35 -14.99 -9.07 -8.82
C SER A 35 -14.31 -8.60 -7.51
N PRO A 36 -13.42 -9.38 -6.83
CA PRO A 36 -12.77 -8.89 -5.62
C PRO A 36 -11.48 -8.11 -5.90
N ILE A 37 -11.59 -7.02 -6.68
CA ILE A 37 -10.46 -6.14 -7.04
C ILE A 37 -9.84 -5.50 -5.78
N SER A 38 -10.70 -4.95 -4.90
CA SER A 38 -10.25 -4.17 -3.73
C SER A 38 -9.39 -4.98 -2.73
N PRO A 39 -9.75 -6.21 -2.34
CA PRO A 39 -8.87 -7.06 -1.52
C PRO A 39 -7.52 -7.39 -2.17
N VAL A 40 -7.50 -7.64 -3.49
CA VAL A 40 -6.26 -7.96 -4.21
C VAL A 40 -5.32 -6.75 -4.24
N LEU A 41 -5.86 -5.57 -4.55
CA LEU A 41 -5.13 -4.31 -4.51
C LEU A 41 -4.55 -4.03 -3.11
N THR A 42 -5.36 -4.22 -2.07
CA THR A 42 -4.91 -4.12 -0.67
C THR A 42 -3.76 -5.07 -0.35
N THR A 43 -3.86 -6.31 -0.83
CA THR A 43 -2.83 -7.36 -0.64
C THR A 43 -1.50 -6.92 -1.26
N VAL A 44 -1.53 -6.39 -2.49
CA VAL A 44 -0.31 -5.92 -3.17
C VAL A 44 0.25 -4.66 -2.51
N GLY A 45 -0.61 -3.74 -2.07
CA GLY A 45 -0.19 -2.56 -1.33
C GLY A 45 0.54 -2.93 -0.03
N PHE A 46 -0.05 -3.82 0.77
CA PHE A 46 0.55 -4.27 2.03
C PHE A 46 1.83 -5.08 1.83
N LEU A 47 1.91 -5.88 0.77
CA LEU A 47 3.14 -6.58 0.41
C LEU A 47 4.25 -5.57 0.12
N THR A 48 3.94 -4.51 -0.65
CA THR A 48 4.88 -3.45 -0.98
C THR A 48 5.33 -2.69 0.28
N LEU A 49 4.39 -2.34 1.17
CA LEU A 49 4.68 -1.66 2.44
C LEU A 49 5.52 -2.53 3.39
N ALA A 50 5.24 -3.83 3.46
CA ALA A 50 6.01 -4.77 4.29
C ALA A 50 7.44 -4.93 3.77
N VAL A 51 7.64 -5.03 2.45
CA VAL A 51 8.98 -5.01 1.84
C VAL A 51 9.70 -3.69 2.17
N ALA A 52 9.03 -2.55 1.99
CA ALA A 52 9.60 -1.24 2.29
C ALA A 52 10.02 -1.12 3.76
N ARG A 53 9.24 -1.66 4.70
CA ARG A 53 9.57 -1.68 6.14
C ARG A 53 10.79 -2.53 6.49
N MET A 54 11.11 -3.57 5.72
CA MET A 54 12.35 -4.34 5.92
C MET A 54 13.58 -3.58 5.45
N ILE A 55 13.46 -2.78 4.39
CA ILE A 55 14.56 -1.96 3.87
C ILE A 55 14.75 -0.72 4.75
N TYR A 56 13.65 -0.04 5.10
CA TYR A 56 13.67 1.19 5.86
C TYR A 56 12.54 1.27 6.89
N ASN A 57 12.86 0.89 8.13
CA ASN A 57 11.90 0.87 9.24
C ASN A 57 11.89 2.19 10.03
N LYS A 58 11.25 3.23 9.50
CA LYS A 58 10.94 4.46 10.26
C LYS A 58 9.43 4.62 10.43
N ARG A 59 9.02 5.15 11.58
CA ARG A 59 7.61 5.54 11.81
C ARG A 59 7.20 6.62 10.80
N GLY A 60 5.97 6.55 10.31
CA GLY A 60 5.43 7.45 9.28
C GLY A 60 5.84 7.11 7.85
N SER A 61 6.83 6.24 7.60
CA SER A 61 7.28 5.98 6.22
C SER A 61 6.22 5.29 5.36
N SER A 62 5.45 4.36 5.94
CA SER A 62 4.40 3.64 5.21
C SER A 62 3.21 4.55 4.91
N ALA A 63 2.89 5.48 5.82
CA ALA A 63 1.85 6.47 5.59
C ALA A 63 2.21 7.41 4.42
N ILE A 64 3.46 7.90 4.37
CA ILE A 64 3.91 8.76 3.27
C ILE A 64 3.96 7.98 1.95
N ILE A 65 4.43 6.73 1.97
CA ILE A 65 4.39 5.84 0.80
C ILE A 65 2.96 5.68 0.27
N GLY A 66 1.98 5.47 1.16
CA GLY A 66 0.56 5.41 0.78
C GLY A 66 -0.01 6.74 0.29
N GLY A 67 0.44 7.86 0.83
CA GLY A 67 0.13 9.19 0.30
C GLY A 67 0.57 9.33 -1.16
N ILE A 68 1.83 8.99 -1.45
CA ILE A 68 2.39 9.06 -2.82
C ILE A 68 1.67 8.08 -3.75
N ALA A 69 1.41 6.85 -3.31
CA ALA A 69 0.66 5.88 -4.10
C ALA A 69 -0.77 6.38 -4.40
N GLY A 70 -1.41 7.04 -3.44
CA GLY A 70 -2.72 7.67 -3.62
C GLY A 70 -2.70 8.75 -4.69
N LEU A 71 -1.61 9.52 -4.82
CA LEU A 71 -1.51 10.59 -5.82
C LEU A 71 -1.64 10.09 -7.26
N TYR A 72 -1.34 8.81 -7.54
CA TYR A 72 -1.56 8.22 -8.86
C TYR A 72 -3.02 8.25 -9.29
N LYS A 73 -3.98 8.28 -8.34
CA LYS A 73 -5.40 8.38 -8.66
C LYS A 73 -5.79 9.72 -9.29
N PHE A 74 -4.93 10.75 -9.21
CA PHE A 74 -5.12 12.02 -9.92
C PHE A 74 -4.65 11.97 -11.39
N LEU A 75 -3.86 10.97 -11.77
CA LEU A 75 -3.33 10.86 -13.13
C LEU A 75 -4.32 10.20 -14.09
N GLY A 76 -5.25 9.39 -13.57
CA GLY A 76 -6.27 8.72 -14.38
C GLY A 76 -7.38 9.66 -14.85
N LEU A 77 -7.97 9.33 -16.00
CA LEU A 77 -9.04 10.13 -16.65
C LEU A 77 -10.32 10.30 -15.79
N ALA A 78 -10.55 9.42 -14.81
CA ALA A 78 -11.70 9.48 -13.91
C ALA A 78 -11.26 9.51 -12.43
N PHE A 79 -11.38 10.68 -11.81
CA PHE A 79 -11.02 10.85 -10.40
C PHE A 79 -12.13 10.35 -9.47
N PHE A 80 -11.81 9.34 -8.66
CA PHE A 80 -12.69 8.84 -7.61
C PHE A 80 -12.07 9.12 -6.23
N PRO A 81 -12.57 10.13 -5.48
CA PRO A 81 -12.04 10.49 -4.16
C PRO A 81 -12.00 9.31 -3.20
N CYS A 82 -13.00 8.42 -3.27
CA CYS A 82 -13.06 7.24 -2.41
C CYS A 82 -11.84 6.31 -2.60
N GLN A 83 -11.37 6.12 -3.84
CA GLN A 83 -10.19 5.28 -4.10
C GLN A 83 -8.91 5.92 -3.55
N LEU A 84 -8.78 7.24 -3.66
CA LEU A 84 -7.67 7.99 -3.06
C LEU A 84 -7.62 7.77 -1.55
N PHE A 85 -8.73 8.00 -0.85
CA PHE A 85 -8.80 7.83 0.60
C PHE A 85 -8.57 6.39 1.03
N ALA A 86 -9.03 5.40 0.26
CA ALA A 86 -8.78 4.00 0.55
C ALA A 86 -7.26 3.69 0.60
N VAL A 87 -6.50 4.11 -0.42
CA VAL A 87 -5.05 3.88 -0.49
C VAL A 87 -4.29 4.62 0.62
N ILE A 88 -4.67 5.88 0.90
CA ILE A 88 -4.06 6.67 1.97
C ILE A 88 -4.30 6.02 3.34
N LEU A 89 -5.54 5.62 3.61
CA LEU A 89 -5.90 4.97 4.87
C LEU A 89 -5.18 3.65 5.05
N GLN A 90 -5.02 2.85 3.99
CA GLN A 90 -4.26 1.61 4.02
C GLN A 90 -2.79 1.85 4.44
N GLY A 91 -2.14 2.86 3.86
CA GLY A 91 -0.79 3.24 4.24
C GLY A 91 -0.70 3.71 5.69
N ALA A 92 -1.68 4.52 6.12
CA ALA A 92 -1.74 5.08 7.47
C ALA A 92 -2.01 4.03 8.55
N THR A 93 -3.01 3.16 8.36
CA THR A 93 -3.33 2.10 9.34
C THR A 93 -2.21 1.09 9.41
N PHE A 94 -1.62 0.69 8.28
CA PHE A 94 -0.45 -0.15 8.28
C PHE A 94 0.71 0.50 9.04
N ASP A 95 0.96 1.81 8.84
CA ASP A 95 2.01 2.51 9.56
C ASP A 95 1.80 2.49 11.08
N VAL A 96 0.58 2.81 11.53
CA VAL A 96 0.22 2.84 12.95
C VAL A 96 0.31 1.45 13.54
N VAL A 97 -0.39 0.49 12.97
CA VAL A 97 -0.47 -0.88 13.49
C VAL A 97 0.93 -1.52 13.50
N TYR A 98 1.70 -1.36 12.43
CA TYR A 98 3.07 -1.86 12.37
C TYR A 98 3.96 -1.16 13.41
N SER A 99 3.90 0.18 13.55
CA SER A 99 4.81 0.95 14.40
C SER A 99 4.54 0.84 15.91
N TYR A 100 3.29 0.58 16.29
CA TYR A 100 2.86 0.48 17.69
C TYR A 100 2.78 -0.97 18.20
N LEU A 101 2.60 -1.97 17.34
CA LEU A 101 2.62 -3.36 17.78
C LEU A 101 4.03 -3.80 18.21
N ASP A 102 4.05 -4.54 19.32
CA ASP A 102 5.25 -4.98 20.02
C ASP A 102 6.23 -5.71 19.09
N LYS A 103 7.53 -5.49 19.30
CA LYS A 103 8.60 -6.16 18.57
C LYS A 103 8.51 -7.69 18.72
N ARG A 104 7.98 -8.20 19.84
CA ARG A 104 7.72 -9.65 20.05
C ARG A 104 6.70 -10.23 19.07
N LEU A 105 5.78 -9.41 18.56
CA LEU A 105 4.84 -9.83 17.51
C LEU A 105 5.52 -9.92 16.14
N ARG A 106 6.75 -9.45 15.99
CA ARG A 106 7.54 -9.52 14.76
C ARG A 106 8.52 -10.69 14.73
N GLU A 107 8.57 -11.52 15.77
CA GLU A 107 9.49 -12.66 15.81
C GLU A 107 8.94 -13.84 15.00
N ASN A 108 7.63 -14.10 15.10
CA ASN A 108 6.97 -15.21 14.41
C ASN A 108 6.28 -14.73 13.12
N SER A 109 6.43 -15.48 12.03
CA SER A 109 5.71 -15.30 10.76
C SER A 109 4.20 -15.18 10.92
N VAL A 110 3.59 -15.99 11.79
CA VAL A 110 2.13 -15.92 12.05
C VAL A 110 1.75 -14.58 12.69
N LYS A 111 2.53 -14.15 13.69
CA LYS A 111 2.28 -12.88 14.39
C LYS A 111 2.46 -11.66 13.46
N ARG A 112 3.40 -11.73 12.51
CA ARG A 112 3.54 -10.72 11.44
C ARG A 112 2.32 -10.66 10.53
N GLY A 113 1.77 -11.81 10.15
CA GLY A 113 0.53 -11.87 9.39
C GLY A 113 -0.64 -11.19 10.12
N VAL A 114 -0.76 -11.38 11.44
CA VAL A 114 -1.79 -10.71 12.24
C VAL A 114 -1.69 -9.17 12.15
N ILE A 115 -0.48 -8.61 12.08
CA ILE A 115 -0.28 -7.17 11.85
C ILE A 115 -0.94 -6.75 10.53
N GLY A 116 -0.73 -7.53 9.47
CA GLY A 116 -1.35 -7.31 8.17
C GLY A 116 -2.87 -7.41 8.19
N SER A 117 -3.42 -8.46 8.79
CA SER A 117 -4.87 -8.60 8.93
C SER A 117 -5.50 -7.44 9.69
N LEU A 118 -4.93 -7.07 10.83
CA LEU A 118 -5.43 -5.99 11.67
C LEU A 118 -5.35 -4.65 10.94
N SER A 119 -4.25 -4.39 10.24
CA SER A 119 -4.07 -3.15 9.44
C SER A 119 -5.12 -3.04 8.34
N ALA A 120 -5.42 -4.14 7.65
CA ALA A 120 -6.35 -4.18 6.54
C ALA A 120 -7.76 -3.96 7.05
N TYR A 121 -8.16 -4.74 8.06
CA TYR A 121 -9.49 -4.65 8.64
C TYR A 121 -9.76 -3.24 9.20
N LEU A 122 -8.79 -2.69 9.94
CA LEU A 122 -8.88 -1.32 10.45
C LEU A 122 -8.99 -0.29 9.31
N SER A 123 -8.27 -0.48 8.20
CA SER A 123 -8.38 0.40 7.04
C SER A 123 -9.77 0.40 6.43
N TYR A 124 -10.43 -0.76 6.32
CA TYR A 124 -11.78 -0.86 5.77
C TYR A 124 -12.83 -0.25 6.71
N LEU A 125 -12.68 -0.44 8.03
CA LEU A 125 -13.55 0.21 9.01
C LEU A 125 -13.43 1.74 8.96
N LEU A 126 -12.20 2.26 8.94
CA LEU A 126 -11.99 3.71 8.81
C LEU A 126 -12.47 4.23 7.47
N PHE A 127 -12.24 3.49 6.39
CA PHE A 127 -12.73 3.87 5.06
C PHE A 127 -14.25 4.05 5.04
N VAL A 128 -14.98 3.11 5.63
CA VAL A 128 -16.44 3.20 5.80
C VAL A 128 -16.85 4.48 6.53
N VAL A 129 -16.18 4.83 7.63
CA VAL A 129 -16.46 6.06 8.38
C VAL A 129 -16.19 7.29 7.50
N VAL A 130 -15.06 7.32 6.81
CA VAL A 130 -14.66 8.45 5.95
C VAL A 130 -15.64 8.65 4.80
N VAL A 131 -16.01 7.60 4.07
CA VAL A 131 -16.92 7.74 2.91
C VAL A 131 -18.38 7.96 3.28
N THR A 132 -18.76 7.65 4.53
CA THR A 132 -20.13 7.89 5.01
C THR A 132 -20.28 9.31 5.56
N TYR A 133 -19.30 9.80 6.32
CA TYR A 133 -19.45 11.03 7.10
C TYR A 133 -18.57 12.20 6.65
N ILE A 134 -17.41 11.95 6.04
CA ILE A 134 -16.45 13.00 5.70
C ILE A 134 -16.51 13.34 4.21
N VAL A 135 -16.55 12.32 3.36
CA VAL A 135 -16.57 12.47 1.89
C VAL A 135 -17.73 11.65 1.32
N PRO A 136 -18.98 12.10 1.55
CA PRO A 136 -20.15 11.38 1.10
C PRO A 136 -20.21 11.35 -0.43
N TYR A 137 -19.88 10.20 -1.00
CA TYR A 137 -20.01 9.94 -2.43
C TYR A 137 -21.31 9.20 -2.69
N SER A 138 -22.17 9.67 -3.60
CA SER A 138 -23.58 9.23 -3.77
C SER A 138 -23.80 7.71 -3.86
N PHE A 139 -22.78 6.95 -4.28
CA PHE A 139 -22.78 5.49 -4.29
C PHE A 139 -22.85 4.84 -2.89
N TRP A 140 -22.25 5.43 -1.85
CA TRP A 140 -22.21 4.84 -0.52
C TRP A 140 -23.49 5.09 0.30
N PRO A 141 -24.04 6.31 0.36
CA PRO A 141 -25.34 6.55 0.98
C PRO A 141 -26.48 5.78 0.32
N SER A 142 -26.46 5.62 -1.01
CA SER A 142 -27.51 4.88 -1.75
C SER A 142 -27.52 3.37 -1.46
N ARG A 143 -26.42 2.80 -0.98
CA ARG A 143 -26.35 1.42 -0.49
C ARG A 143 -26.84 1.24 0.94
N GLY A 144 -27.06 2.34 1.67
CA GLY A 144 -27.46 2.34 3.07
C GLY A 144 -26.42 1.74 4.02
N LEU A 145 -26.76 1.75 5.32
CA LEU A 145 -25.88 1.23 6.37
C LEU A 145 -25.52 -0.25 6.17
N SER A 146 -26.49 -1.04 5.70
CA SER A 146 -26.29 -2.48 5.45
C SER A 146 -25.22 -2.73 4.38
N GLY A 147 -25.27 -2.03 3.24
CA GLY A 147 -24.28 -2.23 2.18
C GLY A 147 -22.87 -1.77 2.57
N VAL A 148 -22.78 -0.72 3.37
CA VAL A 148 -21.52 -0.19 3.91
C VAL A 148 -20.89 -1.17 4.92
N LEU A 149 -21.68 -1.66 5.88
CA LEU A 149 -21.21 -2.67 6.85
C LEU A 149 -20.87 -3.99 6.18
N ASN A 150 -21.64 -4.41 5.17
CA ASN A 150 -21.34 -5.60 4.40
C ASN A 150 -19.99 -5.47 3.66
N HIS A 151 -19.67 -4.27 3.16
CA HIS A 151 -18.37 -4.00 2.55
C HIS A 151 -17.23 -4.13 3.58
N ALA A 152 -17.34 -3.49 4.74
CA ALA A 152 -16.33 -3.64 5.79
C ALA A 152 -16.22 -5.09 6.30
N GLY A 153 -17.34 -5.77 6.48
CA GLY A 153 -17.39 -7.14 7.00
C GLY A 153 -16.82 -8.15 6.00
N ILE A 154 -17.44 -8.29 4.82
CA ILE A 154 -17.05 -9.32 3.85
C ILE A 154 -15.77 -8.93 3.12
N VAL A 155 -15.75 -7.76 2.47
CA VAL A 155 -14.58 -7.34 1.66
C VAL A 155 -13.38 -7.06 2.55
N GLY A 156 -13.60 -6.43 3.71
CA GLY A 156 -12.55 -6.24 4.70
C GLY A 156 -12.00 -7.56 5.27
N SER A 157 -12.82 -8.61 5.44
CA SER A 157 -12.32 -9.94 5.85
C SER A 157 -11.44 -10.59 4.80
N PHE A 158 -11.83 -10.53 3.51
CA PHE A 158 -10.96 -11.00 2.43
C PHE A 158 -9.65 -10.20 2.36
N ALA A 159 -9.72 -8.88 2.52
CA ALA A 159 -8.54 -8.04 2.59
C ALA A 159 -7.68 -8.33 3.83
N ALA A 160 -8.27 -8.75 4.95
CA ALA A 160 -7.52 -9.15 6.14
C ALA A 160 -6.77 -10.47 5.94
N LEU A 161 -7.36 -11.44 5.24
CA LEU A 161 -6.67 -12.67 4.82
C LEU A 161 -5.54 -12.36 3.82
N GLY A 162 -5.82 -11.50 2.84
CA GLY A 162 -4.83 -10.99 1.91
C GLY A 162 -3.67 -10.29 2.63
N GLY A 163 -3.99 -9.39 3.57
CA GLY A 163 -3.03 -8.69 4.42
C GLY A 163 -2.17 -9.64 5.26
N PHE A 164 -2.75 -10.72 5.78
CA PHE A 164 -1.99 -11.75 6.51
C PHE A 164 -0.86 -12.33 5.67
N LEU A 165 -1.20 -12.76 4.46
CA LEU A 165 -0.27 -13.37 3.52
C LEU A 165 0.72 -12.33 3.01
N ALA A 166 0.22 -11.15 2.61
CA ALA A 166 1.00 -10.06 2.07
C ALA A 166 2.11 -9.61 3.01
N VAL A 167 1.81 -9.40 4.29
CA VAL A 167 2.82 -8.93 5.25
C VAL A 167 3.81 -10.03 5.59
N SER A 168 3.34 -11.27 5.75
CA SER A 168 4.21 -12.41 6.02
C SER A 168 5.21 -12.65 4.89
N LEU A 169 4.72 -12.62 3.64
CA LEU A 169 5.54 -12.78 2.44
C LEU A 169 6.40 -11.55 2.17
N GLY A 170 5.84 -10.35 2.29
CA GLY A 170 6.52 -9.09 2.05
C GLY A 170 7.69 -8.89 3.00
N GLU A 171 7.57 -9.26 4.28
CA GLU A 171 8.72 -9.24 5.18
C GLU A 171 9.80 -10.27 4.82
N ARG A 172 9.40 -11.46 4.38
CA ARG A 172 10.36 -12.50 3.94
C ARG A 172 11.12 -12.04 2.70
N LEU A 173 10.41 -11.52 1.71
CA LEU A 173 10.99 -10.93 0.49
C LEU A 173 11.87 -9.74 0.84
N GLY A 174 11.39 -8.84 1.69
CA GLY A 174 12.11 -7.67 2.13
C GLY A 174 13.44 -8.01 2.80
N ARG A 175 13.48 -9.03 3.66
CA ARG A 175 14.75 -9.52 4.27
C ARG A 175 15.73 -10.03 3.22
N ASN A 176 15.26 -10.84 2.27
CA ASN A 176 16.11 -11.41 1.21
C ASN A 176 16.68 -10.34 0.27
N VAL A 177 15.92 -9.29 -0.01
CA VAL A 177 16.33 -8.21 -0.91
C VAL A 177 17.15 -7.15 -0.17
N ARG A 178 17.00 -7.02 1.15
CA ARG A 178 17.64 -5.99 1.98
C ARG A 178 19.14 -5.90 1.76
N GLU A 179 19.85 -7.02 1.82
CA GLU A 179 21.32 -7.04 1.68
C GLU A 179 21.76 -6.57 0.30
N LYS A 180 21.11 -7.08 -0.76
CA LYS A 180 21.36 -6.66 -2.14
C LYS A 180 21.06 -5.18 -2.33
N PHE A 181 19.97 -4.69 -1.73
CA PHE A 181 19.57 -3.29 -1.78
C PHE A 181 20.63 -2.38 -1.13
N PHE A 182 21.12 -2.72 0.06
CA PHE A 182 22.17 -1.95 0.73
C PHE A 182 23.52 -2.04 0.00
N TYR A 183 23.86 -3.21 -0.55
CA TYR A 183 25.06 -3.37 -1.37
C TYR A 183 25.01 -2.47 -2.61
N LEU A 184 23.90 -2.48 -3.35
CA LEU A 184 23.68 -1.58 -4.50
C LEU A 184 23.76 -0.12 -4.08
N GLN A 185 23.11 0.24 -2.97
CA GLN A 185 23.10 1.61 -2.48
C GLN A 185 24.47 2.12 -2.03
N SER A 186 25.32 1.26 -1.46
CA SER A 186 26.62 1.65 -0.91
C SER A 186 27.75 1.52 -1.93
N SER A 187 27.86 0.36 -2.57
CA SER A 187 28.99 0.01 -3.44
C SER A 187 28.78 0.40 -4.89
N ARG A 188 27.51 0.56 -5.32
CA ARG A 188 27.13 0.93 -6.69
C ARG A 188 26.12 2.08 -6.68
N ALA A 189 26.39 3.09 -5.86
CA ALA A 189 25.55 4.27 -5.69
C ALA A 189 25.01 4.86 -7.00
N PRO A 190 25.82 5.13 -8.06
CA PRO A 190 25.28 5.70 -9.30
C PRO A 190 24.23 4.79 -9.95
N LEU A 191 24.46 3.49 -10.00
CA LEU A 191 23.51 2.52 -10.56
C LEU A 191 22.22 2.42 -9.73
N PHE A 192 22.33 2.54 -8.40
CA PHE A 192 21.16 2.59 -7.53
C PHE A 192 20.30 3.84 -7.80
N TYR A 193 20.92 5.02 -7.89
CA TYR A 193 20.19 6.25 -8.16
C TYR A 193 19.55 6.25 -9.55
N THR A 194 20.28 5.83 -10.59
CA THR A 194 19.73 5.77 -11.95
C THR A 194 18.57 4.78 -12.04
N SER A 195 18.74 3.57 -11.50
CA SER A 195 17.66 2.57 -11.51
C SER A 195 16.42 3.03 -10.72
N ALA A 196 16.60 3.61 -9.53
CA ALA A 196 15.48 4.13 -8.74
C ALA A 196 14.73 5.24 -9.48
N VAL A 197 15.43 6.20 -10.07
CA VAL A 197 14.82 7.29 -10.84
C VAL A 197 14.12 6.74 -12.09
N SER A 198 14.73 5.82 -12.82
CA SER A 198 14.11 5.20 -13.99
C SER A 198 12.82 4.46 -13.63
N VAL A 199 12.82 3.67 -12.55
CA VAL A 199 11.60 2.96 -12.09
C VAL A 199 10.51 3.95 -11.69
N ILE A 200 10.86 5.00 -10.95
CA ILE A 200 9.91 6.08 -10.60
C ILE A 200 9.31 6.66 -11.89
N LEU A 201 10.14 7.13 -12.82
CA LEU A 201 9.66 7.74 -14.06
C LEU A 201 8.77 6.80 -14.87
N ILE A 202 9.18 5.54 -15.03
CA ILE A 202 8.38 4.52 -15.74
C ILE A 202 7.02 4.34 -15.06
N CYS A 203 6.97 4.19 -13.73
CA CYS A 203 5.71 4.06 -13.01
C CYS A 203 4.80 5.27 -13.23
N TRP A 204 5.31 6.49 -13.09
CA TRP A 204 4.54 7.73 -13.29
C TRP A 204 4.06 7.89 -14.73
N ILE A 205 4.91 7.61 -15.72
CA ILE A 205 4.55 7.66 -17.15
C ILE A 205 3.44 6.65 -17.44
N LEU A 206 3.61 5.41 -16.99
CA LEU A 206 2.57 4.38 -17.15
C LEU A 206 1.26 4.80 -16.51
N GLY A 207 1.29 5.40 -15.31
CA GLY A 207 0.10 5.90 -14.62
C GLY A 207 -0.62 7.06 -15.32
N VAL A 208 0.00 7.73 -16.29
CA VAL A 208 -0.65 8.76 -17.13
C VAL A 208 -1.31 8.15 -18.36
N PHE A 209 -0.73 7.06 -18.90
CA PHE A 209 -1.20 6.43 -20.14
C PHE A 209 -2.21 5.30 -19.94
N LEU A 210 -2.37 4.81 -18.70
CA LEU A 210 -3.33 3.80 -18.29
C LEU A 210 -4.50 4.46 -17.55
#